data_AF-A0A6C0CSE8-F1
#
_entry.id   AF-A0A6C0CSE8-F1
#
_cell.length_a   1.000
_cell.length_b   1.000
_cell.length_c   1.000
_cell.angle_alpha   90.00
_cell.angle_beta   90.00
_cell.angle_gamma   90.00
#
_symmetry.space_group_name_H-M   'P 1'
#
loop_
_entity.id
_entity.type
_entity.pdbx_description
1 polymer ?
#
loop_
_entity_poly.entity_id
_entity_poly.type
_entity_poly.pdbx_seq_one_letter_code
_entity_poly.pdbx_strand_id
1 'polypeptide(L)'
;MILTINLDKKHIQESLELFFTKLLYCIYSWLSNDGEVIGYIIGVFHMLIATTIPIIIFISHTIYPNFWLKLINFICLFFIFMQHIIFNVCLLIPMEERLTKQQTIFYPLLEKMLEPVGISINQFVTYLVISEGTAVGCFGLELLSYVSRFVYMHYGIDV
;
A
#
# COMPACT_ATOMS: atom_id res chain seq x y z
N MET A 1 -14.14 21.04 16.36
CA MET A 1 -12.70 21.09 16.70
C MET A 1 -11.97 20.25 15.65
N ILE A 2 -11.47 20.89 14.60
CA ILE A 2 -10.68 20.21 13.57
C ILE A 2 -9.29 20.07 14.16
N LEU A 3 -8.88 18.85 14.48
CA LEU A 3 -7.52 18.53 14.87
C LEU A 3 -6.64 18.75 13.62
N THR A 4 -6.16 19.98 13.40
CA THR A 4 -5.14 20.24 12.39
C THR A 4 -3.83 19.67 12.90
N ILE A 5 -3.61 18.38 12.67
CA ILE A 5 -2.30 17.76 12.82
C ILE A 5 -1.42 18.44 11.76
N ASN A 6 -0.60 19.41 12.17
CA ASN A 6 0.38 20.05 11.33
C ASN A 6 1.55 19.07 11.13
N LEU A 7 1.30 18.04 10.33
CA LEU A 7 2.32 17.10 9.89
C LEU A 7 3.22 17.83 8.91
N ASP A 8 4.52 17.87 9.20
CA ASP A 8 5.53 18.25 8.21
C ASP A 8 5.60 17.14 7.15
N LYS A 9 4.67 17.19 6.20
CA LYS A 9 4.52 16.19 5.14
C LYS A 9 5.83 16.00 4.36
N LYS A 10 6.57 17.09 4.15
CA LYS A 10 7.84 17.05 3.42
C LYS A 10 8.88 16.26 4.19
N HIS A 11 9.05 16.53 5.49
CA HIS A 11 10.00 15.80 6.31
C HIS A 11 9.66 14.30 6.42
N ILE A 12 8.38 13.97 6.57
CA ILE A 12 7.91 12.56 6.62
C ILE A 12 8.18 11.88 5.28
N GLN A 13 7.86 12.53 4.17
CA GLN A 13 8.12 12.03 2.82
C GLN A 13 9.62 11.75 2.63
N GLU A 14 10.49 12.73 2.89
CA GLU A 14 11.94 12.58 2.76
C GLU A 14 12.49 11.43 3.63
N SER A 15 11.96 11.29 4.85
CA SER A 15 12.36 10.21 5.77
C SER A 15 11.96 8.83 5.26
N LEU A 16 10.73 8.68 4.76
CA LEU A 16 10.24 7.43 4.18
C LEU A 16 11.00 7.07 2.90
N GLU A 17 11.20 8.04 2.01
CA GLU A 17 11.95 7.84 0.78
C GLU A 17 13.40 7.43 1.06
N LEU A 18 14.06 8.04 2.05
CA LEU A 18 15.41 7.67 2.48
C LEU A 18 15.44 6.24 3.03
N PHE A 19 14.44 5.87 3.84
CA PHE A 19 14.31 4.51 4.36
C PHE A 19 14.17 3.48 3.24
N PHE A 20 13.22 3.69 2.31
CA PHE A 20 13.00 2.78 1.18
C PHE A 20 14.23 2.70 0.27
N THR A 21 14.88 3.82 -0.01
CA THR A 21 16.09 3.86 -0.83
C THR A 21 17.19 3.05 -0.16
N LYS A 22 17.46 3.25 1.14
CA LYS A 22 18.46 2.47 1.88
C LYS A 22 18.14 0.98 1.93
N LEU A 23 16.87 0.63 2.11
CA LEU A 23 16.41 -0.76 2.10
C LEU A 23 16.70 -1.41 0.74
N LEU A 24 16.38 -0.73 -0.35
CA LEU A 24 16.62 -1.24 -1.70
C LEU A 24 18.11 -1.34 -2.03
N TYR A 25 18.94 -0.35 -1.64
CA TYR A 25 20.39 -0.48 -1.75
C TYR A 25 20.91 -1.68 -0.93
N CYS A 26 20.36 -1.92 0.27
CA CYS A 26 20.76 -3.09 1.06
C CYS A 26 20.43 -4.41 0.34
N ILE A 27 19.26 -4.50 -0.28
CA ILE A 27 18.80 -5.74 -0.94
C ILE A 27 19.41 -5.92 -2.34
N TYR A 28 19.65 -4.85 -3.10
CA TYR A 28 20.02 -4.87 -4.51
C TYR A 28 21.40 -4.29 -4.85
N SER A 29 22.19 -3.86 -3.86
CA SER A 29 23.58 -3.41 -4.10
C SER A 29 24.45 -4.44 -4.81
N TRP A 30 24.12 -5.73 -4.68
CA TRP A 30 24.81 -6.80 -5.42
C TRP A 30 24.51 -6.80 -6.92
N LEU A 31 23.37 -6.22 -7.34
CA LEU A 31 22.96 -6.13 -8.74
C LEU A 31 23.48 -4.86 -9.40
N SER A 32 23.30 -3.71 -8.74
CA SER A 32 23.81 -2.43 -9.21
C SER A 32 23.86 -1.41 -8.08
N ASN A 33 24.84 -0.49 -8.15
CA ASN A 33 24.91 0.70 -7.31
C ASN A 33 24.52 1.98 -8.07
N ASP A 34 24.13 1.86 -9.34
CA ASP A 34 23.64 2.98 -10.13
C ASP A 34 22.23 3.36 -9.67
N GLY A 35 22.06 4.64 -9.31
CA GLY A 35 20.78 5.18 -8.85
C GLY A 35 19.67 5.05 -9.90
N GLU A 36 20.00 5.12 -11.19
CA GLU A 36 19.02 4.94 -12.26
C GLU A 36 18.47 3.49 -12.28
N VAL A 37 19.35 2.49 -12.13
CA VAL A 37 18.95 1.07 -12.07
C VAL A 37 18.09 0.80 -10.83
N ILE A 38 18.44 1.38 -9.68
CA ILE A 38 17.59 1.31 -8.48
C ILE A 38 16.22 1.96 -8.72
N GLY A 39 16.17 3.05 -9.49
CA GLY A 39 14.93 3.68 -9.93
C GLY A 39 14.02 2.71 -10.71
N TYR A 40 14.55 2.02 -11.72
CA TYR A 40 13.76 1.01 -12.46
C TYR A 40 13.32 -0.16 -11.57
N ILE A 41 14.15 -0.60 -10.63
CA ILE A 41 13.79 -1.63 -9.66
C ILE A 41 12.59 -1.16 -8.82
N ILE A 42 12.57 0.10 -8.37
CA ILE A 42 11.42 0.68 -7.64
C ILE A 42 10.14 0.60 -8.46
N GLY A 43 10.19 0.98 -9.74
CA GLY A 43 9.04 0.90 -10.63
C GLY A 43 8.48 -0.53 -10.74
N VAL A 44 9.36 -1.52 -10.90
CA VAL A 44 8.97 -2.95 -10.92
C VAL A 44 8.36 -3.38 -9.59
N PHE A 45 8.95 -2.97 -8.46
CA PHE A 45 8.41 -3.26 -7.13
C PHE A 45 7.01 -2.66 -6.94
N HIS A 46 6.79 -1.44 -7.41
CA HIS A 46 5.49 -0.80 -7.30
C HIS A 46 4.42 -1.61 -8.05
N MET A 47 4.71 -2.06 -9.27
CA MET A 47 3.82 -2.94 -10.04
C MET A 47 3.56 -4.29 -9.34
N LEU A 48 4.61 -4.90 -8.79
CA LEU A 48 4.49 -6.17 -8.06
C LEU A 48 3.63 -6.02 -6.81
N ILE A 49 3.82 -4.96 -6.03
CA ILE A 49 3.02 -4.70 -4.82
C ILE A 49 1.56 -4.45 -5.21
N ALA A 50 1.31 -3.60 -6.21
CA ALA A 50 -0.03 -3.25 -6.67
C ALA A 50 -0.84 -4.47 -7.13
N THR A 51 -0.19 -5.48 -7.71
CA THR A 51 -0.83 -6.72 -8.17
C THR A 51 -0.90 -7.81 -7.10
N THR A 52 0.12 -7.91 -6.23
CA THR A 52 0.21 -8.96 -5.21
C THR A 52 -0.76 -8.71 -4.04
N ILE A 53 -0.97 -7.46 -3.65
CA ILE A 53 -1.85 -7.13 -2.51
C ILE A 53 -3.31 -7.61 -2.73
N PRO A 54 -3.97 -7.33 -3.87
CA PRO A 54 -5.31 -7.86 -4.13
C PRO A 54 -5.37 -9.39 -4.07
N ILE A 55 -4.33 -10.06 -4.59
CA ILE A 55 -4.24 -11.53 -4.60
C ILE A 55 -4.14 -12.07 -3.17
N ILE A 56 -3.25 -11.50 -2.34
CA ILE A 56 -3.07 -12.00 -0.97
C ILE A 56 -4.28 -11.70 -0.09
N ILE A 57 -4.98 -10.58 -0.33
CA ILE A 57 -6.27 -10.28 0.29
C ILE A 57 -7.27 -11.39 -0.06
N PHE A 58 -7.44 -11.69 -1.34
CA PHE A 58 -8.35 -12.75 -1.79
C PHE A 58 -8.02 -14.10 -1.13
N ILE A 59 -6.74 -14.51 -1.15
CA ILE A 59 -6.28 -15.76 -0.52
C ILE A 59 -6.61 -15.77 0.98
N SER A 60 -6.36 -14.66 1.68
CA SER A 60 -6.57 -14.55 3.12
C SER A 60 -8.04 -14.58 3.55
N HIS A 61 -8.99 -14.36 2.64
CA HIS A 61 -10.42 -14.47 2.92
C HIS A 61 -11.04 -15.77 2.45
N THR A 62 -10.50 -16.38 1.38
CA THR A 62 -11.18 -17.49 0.70
C THR A 62 -10.48 -18.83 0.91
N ILE A 63 -9.17 -18.89 0.73
CA ILE A 63 -8.43 -20.16 0.68
C ILE A 63 -7.80 -20.47 2.04
N TYR A 64 -7.18 -19.47 2.68
CA TYR A 64 -6.46 -19.66 3.94
C TYR A 64 -6.78 -18.55 4.94
N PRO A 65 -7.94 -18.63 5.63
CA PRO A 65 -8.42 -17.59 6.54
C PRO A 65 -7.73 -17.61 7.91
N ASN A 66 -6.39 -17.58 7.90
CA ASN A 66 -5.57 -17.57 9.09
C ASN A 66 -5.53 -16.16 9.72
N PHE A 67 -5.73 -16.09 11.04
CA PHE A 67 -5.75 -14.82 11.79
C PHE A 67 -4.47 -14.00 11.60
N TRP A 68 -3.28 -14.64 11.68
CA TRP A 68 -2.01 -13.94 11.55
C TRP A 68 -1.80 -13.38 10.15
N LEU A 69 -2.20 -14.13 9.12
CA LEU A 69 -2.16 -13.65 7.74
C LEU A 69 -3.07 -12.43 7.56
N LYS A 70 -4.29 -12.47 8.12
CA LYS A 70 -5.23 -11.33 8.08
C LYS A 70 -4.69 -10.12 8.83
N LEU A 71 -4.05 -10.32 9.99
CA LEU A 71 -3.44 -9.25 10.78
C LEU A 71 -2.29 -8.57 10.01
N ILE A 72 -1.40 -9.37 9.40
CA ILE A 72 -0.31 -8.84 8.57
C ILE A 72 -0.86 -8.05 7.38
N ASN A 73 -1.83 -8.62 6.66
CA ASN A 73 -2.48 -7.95 5.53
C ASN A 73 -3.14 -6.63 5.96
N PHE A 74 -3.84 -6.61 7.10
CA PHE A 74 -4.43 -5.39 7.64
C PHE A 74 -3.38 -4.31 7.93
N ILE A 75 -2.28 -4.67 8.61
CA ILE A 75 -1.22 -3.71 8.93
C ILE A 75 -0.61 -3.14 7.64
N CYS A 76 -0.28 -3.99 6.67
CA CYS A 76 0.28 -3.56 5.39
C CYS A 76 -0.68 -2.64 4.63
N LEU A 77 -1.95 -3.04 4.49
CA LEU A 77 -2.96 -2.25 3.80
C LEU A 77 -3.23 -0.93 4.51
N PHE A 78 -3.24 -0.91 5.85
CA PHE A 78 -3.40 0.30 6.64
C PHE A 78 -2.27 1.30 6.37
N PHE A 79 -1.01 0.86 6.33
CA PHE A 79 0.11 1.76 6.00
C PHE A 79 0.03 2.32 4.57
N ILE A 80 -0.34 1.49 3.60
CA ILE A 80 -0.50 1.92 2.21
C ILE A 80 -1.66 2.93 2.08
N PHE A 81 -2.79 2.62 2.69
CA PHE A 81 -3.94 3.52 2.73
C PHE A 81 -3.58 4.86 3.37
N MET A 82 -2.91 4.85 4.53
CA MET A 82 -2.45 6.08 5.19
C MET A 82 -1.47 6.86 4.31
N GLN A 83 -0.56 6.18 3.61
CA GLN A 83 0.33 6.82 2.65
C GLN A 83 -0.46 7.52 1.53
N HIS A 84 -1.41 6.82 0.91
CA HIS A 84 -2.24 7.39 -0.17
C HIS A 84 -3.10 8.56 0.32
N ILE A 85 -3.63 8.51 1.54
CA ILE A 85 -4.39 9.63 2.12
C ILE A 85 -3.51 10.84 2.44
N ILE A 86 -2.30 10.63 2.98
CA ILE A 86 -1.41 11.73 3.40
C ILE A 86 -0.80 12.44 2.19
N PHE A 87 -0.34 11.65 1.20
CA PHE A 87 0.44 12.13 0.05
C PHE A 87 -0.36 12.24 -1.25
N ASN A 88 -1.58 11.70 -1.32
CA ASN A 88 -2.41 11.63 -2.55
C ASN A 88 -1.78 10.87 -3.73
N VAL A 89 -0.66 10.17 -3.50
CA VAL A 89 0.07 9.40 -4.51
C VAL A 89 0.86 8.28 -3.81
N CYS A 90 1.20 7.23 -4.55
CA CYS A 90 2.15 6.24 -4.08
C CYS A 90 3.56 6.84 -4.04
N LEU A 91 4.27 6.75 -2.91
CA LEU A 91 5.63 7.30 -2.74
C LEU A 91 6.67 6.67 -3.69
N LEU A 92 6.41 5.46 -4.18
CA LEU A 92 7.32 4.78 -5.11
C LEU A 92 7.40 5.48 -6.47
N ILE A 93 6.32 6.15 -6.90
CA ILE A 93 6.27 6.90 -8.17
C ILE A 93 7.26 8.08 -8.18
N PRO A 94 7.16 9.08 -7.27
CA PRO A 94 8.09 10.21 -7.28
C PRO A 94 9.53 9.77 -6.99
N MET A 95 9.74 8.65 -6.28
CA MET A 95 11.07 8.07 -6.10
C MET A 95 11.65 7.52 -7.41
N GLU A 96 10.87 6.74 -8.16
CA GLU A 96 11.25 6.22 -9.48
C GLU A 96 11.60 7.37 -10.43
N GLU A 97 10.73 8.37 -10.54
CA GLU A 97 10.92 9.50 -11.45
C GLU A 97 12.16 10.31 -11.11
N ARG A 98 12.43 10.53 -9.82
CA ARG A 98 13.63 11.26 -9.38
C ARG A 98 14.92 10.49 -9.66
N LEU A 99 14.92 9.18 -9.45
CA LEU A 99 16.10 8.34 -9.62
C LEU A 99 16.43 8.07 -11.09
N THR A 100 15.41 7.86 -11.91
CA THR A 100 15.57 7.62 -13.36
C THR A 100 15.65 8.92 -14.17
N LYS A 101 15.18 10.04 -13.63
CA LYS A 101 14.95 11.30 -14.35
C LYS A 101 14.01 11.15 -15.55
N GLN A 102 13.17 10.12 -15.52
CA GLN A 102 12.17 9.80 -16.53
C GLN A 102 10.78 9.75 -15.90
N GLN A 103 9.72 9.75 -16.72
CA GLN A 103 8.36 9.50 -16.21
C GLN A 103 8.19 8.03 -15.82
N THR A 104 7.41 7.77 -14.78
CA THR A 104 7.09 6.40 -14.37
C THR A 104 6.36 5.64 -15.49
N ILE A 105 6.66 4.35 -15.64
CA ILE A 105 5.91 3.47 -16.55
C ILE A 105 4.52 3.10 -15.99
N PHE A 106 4.27 3.38 -14.71
CA PHE A 106 3.05 3.02 -14.01
C PHE A 106 1.79 3.62 -14.65
N TYR A 107 1.77 4.94 -14.89
CA TYR A 107 0.59 5.61 -15.44
C TYR A 107 0.25 5.17 -16.87
N PRO A 108 1.20 5.10 -17.83
CA PRO A 108 0.90 4.60 -19.17
C PRO A 108 0.41 3.14 -19.19
N LEU A 109 0.94 2.30 -18.30
CA LEU A 109 0.50 0.91 -18.19
C LEU A 109 -0.92 0.84 -17.62
N LEU A 110 -1.19 1.60 -16.55
CA LEU A 110 -2.50 1.69 -15.93
C LEU A 110 -3.55 2.22 -16.92
N GLU A 111 -3.22 3.22 -17.72
CA GLU A 111 -4.12 3.78 -18.73
C GLU A 111 -4.55 2.72 -19.74
N LYS A 112 -3.60 1.93 -20.26
CA LYS A 112 -3.91 0.79 -21.15
C LYS A 112 -4.78 -0.28 -20.49
N MET A 113 -4.61 -0.51 -19.19
CA MET A 113 -5.44 -1.47 -18.45
C MET A 113 -6.87 -0.96 -18.20
N LEU A 114 -7.05 0.36 -18.08
CA LEU A 114 -8.34 0.99 -17.81
C LEU A 114 -9.11 1.37 -19.08
N GLU A 115 -8.42 1.50 -20.22
CA GLU A 115 -9.01 1.82 -21.52
C GLU A 115 -10.23 0.95 -21.87
N PRO A 116 -10.22 -0.39 -21.68
CA PRO A 116 -11.38 -1.23 -21.98
C PRO A 116 -12.60 -0.95 -21.09
N VAL A 117 -12.38 -0.37 -19.91
CA VAL A 117 -13.42 -0.08 -18.91
C VAL A 117 -13.88 1.39 -18.98
N GLY A 118 -13.20 2.22 -19.78
CA GLY A 118 -13.53 3.64 -19.95
C GLY A 118 -13.30 4.48 -18.68
N ILE A 119 -12.41 4.05 -17.79
CA ILE A 119 -12.10 4.75 -16.53
C ILE A 119 -10.85 5.61 -16.73
N SER A 120 -10.93 6.91 -16.38
CA SER A 120 -9.76 7.79 -16.38
C SER A 120 -8.83 7.52 -15.18
N ILE A 121 -7.55 7.87 -15.29
CA ILE A 121 -6.57 7.74 -14.19
C ILE A 121 -7.05 8.45 -12.91
N ASN A 122 -7.62 9.65 -13.03
CA ASN A 122 -8.12 10.40 -11.87
C ASN A 122 -9.30 9.70 -11.18
N GLN A 123 -10.20 9.09 -11.94
CA GLN A 123 -11.29 8.28 -11.40
C GLN A 123 -10.73 7.03 -10.73
N PHE A 124 -9.76 6.37 -11.35
CA PHE A 124 -9.09 5.21 -10.77
C PHE A 124 -8.44 5.53 -9.41
N VAL A 125 -7.67 6.61 -9.31
CA VAL A 125 -7.05 7.03 -8.03
C VAL A 125 -8.11 7.27 -6.96
N THR A 126 -9.24 7.88 -7.33
CA THR A 126 -10.36 8.09 -6.41
C THR A 126 -10.96 6.75 -5.94
N TYR A 127 -11.24 5.84 -6.88
CA TYR A 127 -11.78 4.53 -6.56
C TYR A 127 -10.80 3.65 -5.79
N LEU A 128 -9.50 3.78 -6.05
CA LEU A 128 -8.44 3.11 -5.30
C LEU A 128 -8.53 3.48 -3.83
N VAL A 129 -8.50 4.77 -3.50
CA VAL A 129 -8.56 5.25 -2.11
C VAL A 129 -9.87 4.82 -1.41
N ILE A 130 -11.01 4.86 -2.12
CA ILE A 130 -12.30 4.39 -1.58
C ILE A 130 -12.24 2.87 -1.32
N SER A 131 -11.69 2.11 -2.26
CA SER A 131 -11.58 0.64 -2.15
C SER A 131 -10.64 0.24 -1.01
N GLU A 132 -9.50 0.92 -0.87
CA GLU A 132 -8.55 0.72 0.23
C GLU A 132 -9.19 1.06 1.57
N GLY A 133 -9.87 2.20 1.68
CA GLY A 133 -10.57 2.60 2.90
C GLY A 133 -11.66 1.60 3.30
N THR A 134 -12.42 1.10 2.32
CA THR A 134 -13.43 0.05 2.54
C THR A 134 -12.77 -1.23 3.03
N ALA A 135 -11.71 -1.68 2.37
CA ALA A 135 -11.00 -2.90 2.73
C ALA A 135 -10.37 -2.79 4.13
N VAL A 136 -9.69 -1.68 4.47
CA VAL A 136 -9.17 -1.42 5.82
C VAL A 136 -10.29 -1.46 6.86
N GLY A 137 -11.44 -0.84 6.58
CA GLY A 137 -12.60 -0.87 7.46
C GLY A 137 -13.11 -2.29 7.71
N CYS A 138 -13.31 -3.07 6.64
CA CYS A 138 -13.77 -4.45 6.72
C CYS A 138 -12.78 -5.35 7.48
N PHE A 139 -11.48 -5.28 7.17
CA PHE A 139 -10.45 -6.04 7.91
C PHE A 139 -10.39 -5.62 9.38
N GLY A 140 -10.52 -4.33 9.67
CA GLY A 140 -10.53 -3.83 11.04
C GLY A 140 -11.70 -4.39 11.84
N LEU A 141 -12.90 -4.39 11.26
CA LEU A 141 -14.10 -4.98 11.87
C LEU A 141 -13.96 -6.50 12.06
N GLU A 142 -13.37 -7.20 11.08
CA GLU A 142 -13.12 -8.62 11.19
C GLU A 142 -12.15 -8.94 12.34
N LEU A 143 -11.03 -8.22 12.45
CA LEU A 143 -10.08 -8.38 13.56
C LEU A 143 -10.70 -8.04 14.91
N LEU A 144 -11.50 -6.98 14.98
CA LEU A 144 -12.30 -6.64 16.17
C LEU A 144 -13.20 -7.80 16.57
N SER A 145 -13.87 -8.47 15.62
CA SER A 145 -14.71 -9.62 15.92
C SER A 145 -13.94 -10.78 16.56
N TYR A 146 -12.70 -11.05 16.12
CA TYR A 146 -11.85 -12.06 16.73
C TYR A 146 -11.49 -11.71 18.18
N VAL A 147 -11.10 -10.45 18.43
CA VAL A 147 -10.78 -9.97 19.78
C VAL A 147 -12.02 -10.00 20.68
N SER A 148 -13.18 -9.56 20.18
CA SER A 148 -14.44 -9.60 20.92
C SER A 148 -14.82 -11.02 21.31
N ARG A 149 -14.73 -11.99 20.39
CA ARG A 149 -14.98 -13.41 20.71
C ARG A 149 -14.02 -13.94 21.77
N PHE A 150 -12.73 -13.60 21.68
CA PHE A 150 -11.76 -13.98 22.71
C PHE A 150 -12.14 -13.43 24.09
N VAL A 151 -12.52 -12.15 24.15
CA VAL A 151 -12.97 -11.50 25.39
C VAL A 151 -14.24 -12.15 25.94
N TYR A 152 -15.23 -12.42 25.09
CA TYR A 152 -16.47 -13.07 25.51
C TYR A 152 -16.22 -14.47 26.09
N MET A 153 -15.41 -15.28 25.42
CA MET A 153 -15.01 -16.60 25.93
C MET A 153 -14.27 -16.50 27.27
N HIS A 154 -13.40 -15.51 27.44
CA HIS A 154 -12.67 -15.30 28.70
C HIS A 154 -13.61 -15.00 29.87
N TYR A 155 -14.69 -14.26 29.62
CA TYR A 155 -15.70 -13.92 30.63
C TYR A 155 -16.85 -14.94 30.73
N GLY A 156 -16.80 -16.05 29.98
CA GLY A 156 -17.86 -17.07 29.98
C GLY A 156 -19.18 -16.63 29.36
N ILE A 157 -19.14 -15.64 28.47
CA ILE A 157 -20.30 -15.19 27.70
C ILE A 157 -20.36 -16.02 26.42
N ASP A 158 -21.42 -16.82 26.24
CA ASP A 158 -21.68 -17.55 24.99
C ASP A 158 -22.15 -16.60 23.89
N VAL A 159 -21.43 -16.58 22.76
CA VAL A 159 -21.68 -15.72 21.59
C VAL A 159 -21.53 -16.50 20.29
#